data_AF-A0A958Q8N1-F1
#
_entry.id   AF-A0A958Q8N1-F1
#
_cell.length_a   1.000
_cell.length_b   1.000
_cell.length_c   1.000
_cell.angle_alpha   90.00
_cell.angle_beta   90.00
_cell.angle_gamma   90.00
#
_symmetry.space_group_name_H-M   'P 1'
#
loop_
_entity.id
_entity.type
_entity.pdbx_description
1 polymer ?
#
loop_
_entity_poly.entity_id
_entity_poly.type
_entity_poly.pdbx_seq_one_letter_code
_entity_poly.pdbx_strand_id
1 'polypeptide(L)'
;KNVLITFSAGIVFLIVKTIEYTGKYHHGIFPGTEYFNSPEFLAKYKGFFGLYYCMTGLHALHVIVGMAIMLWIYSLARKNRFSTDYYTPVELGALYWHLVDLIWIYLFPLLYLV
;
A
#
# COMPACT_ATOMS: atom_id res chain seq x y z
N LYS A 1 18.71 -10.28 -8.25
CA LYS A 1 17.59 -11.25 -8.43
C LYS A 1 16.48 -11.05 -7.40
N ASN A 2 16.80 -10.89 -6.11
CA ASN A 2 15.80 -10.80 -5.03
C ASN A 2 14.84 -9.58 -5.15
N VAL A 3 15.31 -8.44 -5.67
CA VAL A 3 14.49 -7.22 -5.86
C VAL A 3 13.27 -7.44 -6.77
N LEU A 4 13.39 -8.28 -7.79
CA LEU A 4 12.27 -8.59 -8.70
C LEU A 4 11.16 -9.36 -7.98
N ILE A 5 11.51 -10.26 -7.06
CA ILE A 5 10.55 -11.05 -6.28
C ILE A 5 9.77 -10.11 -5.35
N THR A 6 10.46 -9.23 -4.64
CA THR A 6 9.83 -8.24 -3.76
C THR A 6 8.91 -7.29 -4.54
N PHE A 7 9.32 -6.87 -5.73
CA PHE A 7 8.49 -6.04 -6.61
C PHE A 7 7.22 -6.77 -7.05
N SER A 8 7.32 -8.05 -7.43
CA SER A 8 6.15 -8.88 -7.77
C SER A 8 5.19 -9.03 -6.58
N ALA A 9 5.70 -9.21 -5.37
CA ALA A 9 4.85 -9.26 -4.16
C ALA A 9 4.06 -7.97 -3.95
N GLY A 10 4.69 -6.80 -4.17
CA GLY A 10 4.01 -5.50 -4.15
C GLY A 10 2.90 -5.37 -5.19
N ILE A 11 3.12 -5.88 -6.41
CA ILE A 11 2.07 -5.93 -7.45
C ILE A 11 0.89 -6.77 -6.98
N VAL A 12 1.14 -7.98 -6.47
CA VAL A 12 0.09 -8.89 -6.00
C VAL A 12 -0.72 -8.22 -4.89
N PHE A 13 -0.06 -7.55 -3.95
CA PHE A 13 -0.74 -6.80 -2.90
C PHE A 13 -1.68 -5.72 -3.45
N LEU A 14 -1.21 -4.92 -4.42
CA LEU A 14 -2.03 -3.88 -5.05
C LEU A 14 -3.22 -4.48 -5.80
N ILE A 15 -3.04 -5.58 -6.53
CA ILE A 15 -4.13 -6.28 -7.23
C ILE A 15 -5.20 -6.73 -6.25
N VAL A 16 -4.82 -7.38 -5.16
CA VAL A 16 -5.76 -7.83 -4.12
C VAL A 16 -6.54 -6.63 -3.56
N LYS A 17 -5.86 -5.51 -3.29
CA LYS A 17 -6.53 -4.29 -2.81
C LYS A 17 -7.48 -3.68 -3.82
N THR A 18 -7.12 -3.68 -5.10
CA THR A 18 -8.02 -3.22 -6.16
C THR A 18 -9.27 -4.08 -6.23
N ILE A 19 -9.14 -5.40 -6.23
CA ILE A 19 -10.30 -6.34 -6.24
C ILE A 19 -11.20 -6.07 -5.03
N GLU A 20 -10.60 -5.89 -3.85
CA GLU A 20 -11.34 -5.62 -2.63
C GLU A 20 -12.11 -4.28 -2.71
N TYR A 21 -11.48 -3.23 -3.22
CA TYR A 21 -12.11 -1.91 -3.37
C TYR A 21 -13.24 -1.93 -4.40
N THR A 22 -13.04 -2.63 -5.52
CA THR A 22 -14.09 -2.85 -6.52
C THR A 22 -15.26 -3.63 -5.91
N GLY A 23 -14.99 -4.66 -5.11
CA GLY A 23 -16.03 -5.35 -4.34
C GLY A 23 -16.83 -4.40 -3.44
N LYS A 24 -16.16 -3.51 -2.70
CA LYS A 24 -16.81 -2.49 -1.85
C LYS A 24 -17.62 -1.46 -2.66
N TYR A 25 -17.17 -1.14 -3.87
CA TYR A 25 -17.91 -0.28 -4.79
C TYR A 25 -19.24 -0.90 -5.23
N HIS A 26 -19.24 -2.19 -5.60
CA HIS A 26 -20.47 -2.90 -5.96
C HIS A 26 -21.47 -3.04 -4.80
N HIS A 27 -20.99 -3.08 -3.56
CA HIS A 27 -21.84 -3.10 -2.36
C HIS A 27 -22.32 -1.70 -1.93
N GLY A 28 -21.96 -0.62 -2.65
CA GLY A 28 -22.38 0.75 -2.31
C GLY A 28 -21.75 1.31 -1.03
N ILE A 29 -20.68 0.68 -0.52
CA ILE A 29 -19.97 1.12 0.69
C ILE A 29 -18.67 1.86 0.38
N PHE A 30 -18.44 2.18 -0.89
CA PHE A 30 -17.28 2.95 -1.35
C PHE A 30 -17.56 4.46 -1.31
N PRO A 31 -16.58 5.31 -0.94
CA PRO A 31 -16.76 6.75 -0.92
C PRO A 31 -17.24 7.28 -2.29
N GLY A 32 -18.34 8.04 -2.28
CA GLY A 32 -18.93 8.59 -3.50
C GLY A 32 -20.13 7.80 -4.05
N THR A 33 -20.48 6.67 -3.46
CA THR A 33 -21.73 5.94 -3.78
C THR A 33 -22.92 6.48 -2.97
N GLU A 34 -24.15 6.28 -3.45
CA GLU A 34 -25.36 6.80 -2.78
C GLU A 34 -25.55 6.22 -1.38
N TYR A 35 -25.37 4.91 -1.21
CA TYR A 35 -25.53 4.24 0.07
C TYR A 35 -24.50 4.72 1.11
N PHE A 36 -23.25 4.97 0.69
CA PHE A 36 -22.23 5.56 1.57
C PHE A 36 -22.60 6.95 2.09
N ASN A 37 -23.32 7.75 1.30
CA ASN A 37 -23.77 9.09 1.69
C ASN A 37 -25.15 9.09 2.37
N SER A 38 -25.77 7.92 2.54
CA SER A 38 -27.05 7.80 3.23
C SER A 38 -26.93 8.20 4.71
N PRO A 39 -27.95 8.84 5.29
CA PRO A 39 -27.94 9.20 6.71
C PRO A 39 -27.76 7.99 7.64
N GLU A 40 -28.34 6.85 7.27
CA GLU A 40 -28.26 5.59 8.01
C GLU A 40 -26.85 5.03 8.08
N PHE A 41 -26.14 5.01 6.94
CA PHE A 41 -24.76 4.58 6.87
C PHE A 41 -23.84 5.53 7.63
N LEU A 42 -24.01 6.84 7.44
CA LEU A 42 -23.16 7.84 8.07
C LEU A 42 -23.32 7.88 9.59
N ALA A 43 -24.55 7.67 10.10
CA ALA A 43 -24.80 7.62 11.53
C ALA A 43 -24.09 6.43 12.19
N LYS A 44 -24.01 5.28 11.50
CA LYS A 44 -23.52 4.04 12.09
C LYS A 44 -22.06 3.72 11.78
N TYR A 45 -21.55 4.09 10.60
CA TYR A 45 -20.28 3.58 10.09
C TYR A 45 -19.29 4.64 9.59
N LYS A 46 -19.66 5.94 9.58
CA LYS A 46 -18.78 7.03 9.08
C LYS A 46 -17.40 7.05 9.72
N GLY A 47 -17.33 6.86 11.04
CA GLY A 47 -16.06 6.88 11.77
C GLY A 47 -15.11 5.75 11.34
N PHE A 48 -15.61 4.52 11.34
CA PHE A 48 -14.83 3.35 10.96
C PHE A 48 -14.42 3.38 9.48
N PHE A 49 -15.36 3.54 8.54
CA PHE A 49 -15.02 3.51 7.12
C PHE A 49 -14.18 4.72 6.70
N GLY A 50 -14.37 5.89 7.32
CA GLY A 50 -13.53 7.06 7.07
C GLY A 50 -12.06 6.79 7.44
N LEU A 51 -11.81 6.24 8.64
CA LEU A 51 -10.47 5.85 9.06
C LEU A 51 -9.91 4.70 8.23
N TYR A 52 -10.73 3.68 7.95
CA TYR A 52 -10.37 2.54 7.11
C TYR A 52 -9.84 3.01 5.74
N TYR A 53 -10.61 3.81 5.00
CA TYR A 53 -10.20 4.25 3.65
C TYR A 53 -9.02 5.22 3.68
N CYS A 54 -8.92 6.06 4.71
CA CYS A 54 -7.78 6.95 4.88
C CYS A 54 -6.49 6.16 5.14
N MET A 55 -6.49 5.25 6.12
CA MET A 55 -5.32 4.47 6.51
C MET A 55 -4.89 3.51 5.39
N THR A 56 -5.83 2.76 4.82
CA THR A 56 -5.53 1.79 3.75
C THR A 56 -5.16 2.48 2.43
N GLY A 57 -5.79 3.61 2.09
CA GLY A 57 -5.45 4.42 0.92
C GLY A 57 -4.07 5.07 1.03
N LEU A 58 -3.76 5.68 2.19
CA LEU A 58 -2.44 6.25 2.43
C LEU A 58 -1.34 5.17 2.37
N HIS A 59 -1.61 4.00 2.95
CA HIS A 59 -0.68 2.88 2.89
C HIS A 59 -0.44 2.39 1.46
N ALA A 60 -1.50 2.23 0.65
CA ALA A 60 -1.37 1.85 -0.75
C ALA A 60 -0.52 2.85 -1.56
N LEU A 61 -0.64 4.15 -1.28
CA LEU A 61 0.22 5.18 -1.87
C LEU A 61 1.69 4.98 -1.48
N HIS A 62 2.00 4.69 -0.21
CA HIS A 62 3.37 4.40 0.22
C HIS A 62 3.95 3.15 -0.44
N VAL A 63 3.15 2.10 -0.64
CA VAL A 63 3.56 0.91 -1.39
C VAL A 63 3.94 1.27 -2.83
N ILE A 64 3.13 2.08 -3.52
CA ILE A 64 3.43 2.55 -4.88
C ILE A 64 4.74 3.34 -4.92
N VAL A 65 4.95 4.27 -3.98
CA VAL A 65 6.19 5.04 -3.86
C VAL A 65 7.38 4.11 -3.60
N GLY A 66 7.25 3.14 -2.71
CA GLY A 66 8.28 2.14 -2.44
C GLY A 66 8.64 1.33 -3.68
N MET A 67 7.64 0.93 -4.46
CA MET A 67 7.85 0.16 -5.69
C MET A 67 8.60 1.00 -6.74
N ALA A 68 8.26 2.28 -6.86
CA ALA A 68 8.98 3.21 -7.74
C ALA A 68 10.44 3.39 -7.32
N ILE A 69 10.71 3.53 -6.02
CA ILE A 69 12.08 3.60 -5.47
C ILE A 69 12.86 2.31 -5.77
N MET A 70 12.25 1.13 -5.56
CA MET A 70 12.90 -0.14 -5.88
C MET A 70 13.22 -0.28 -7.38
N LEU A 71 12.31 0.15 -8.26
CA LEU A 71 12.54 0.13 -9.71
C LEU A 71 13.66 1.10 -10.12
N TRP A 72 13.73 2.27 -9.49
CA TRP A 72 14.79 3.25 -9.69
C TRP A 72 16.15 2.69 -9.26
N ILE A 73 16.25 2.15 -8.05
CA ILE A 73 17.47 1.50 -7.52
C ILE A 73 17.89 0.33 -8.42
N TYR A 74 16.95 -0.53 -8.84
CA TYR A 74 17.22 -1.63 -9.75
C TYR A 74 17.78 -1.15 -11.10
N SER A 75 17.29 -0.03 -11.61
CA SER A 75 17.77 0.57 -12.86
C SER A 75 19.16 1.18 -12.73
N LEU A 76 19.50 1.75 -11.57
CA LEU A 76 20.85 2.21 -11.26
C LEU A 76 21.83 1.04 -11.09
N ALA A 77 21.38 -0.06 -10.46
CA ALA A 77 22.20 -1.27 -10.27
C ALA A 77 22.61 -1.87 -11.61
N ARG A 78 21.69 -1.96 -12.57
CA ARG A 78 21.97 -2.47 -13.92
C ARG A 78 22.98 -1.62 -14.70
N LYS A 79 23.17 -0.36 -14.34
CA LYS A 79 24.16 0.54 -14.95
C LYS A 79 25.54 0.46 -14.27
N ASN A 80 25.77 -0.50 -13.36
CA ASN A 80 27.00 -0.64 -12.56
C ASN A 80 27.40 0.66 -11.84
N ARG A 81 26.43 1.49 -11.46
CA ARG A 81 26.67 2.78 -10.77
C ARG A 81 26.91 2.62 -9.27
N PHE A 82 26.78 1.41 -8.72
CA PHE A 82 27.01 1.14 -7.31
C PHE A 82 28.44 0.65 -7.09
N SER A 83 29.23 1.50 -6.42
CA SER A 83 30.55 1.17 -5.84
C SER A 83 30.36 0.90 -4.34
N THR A 84 31.39 0.36 -3.66
CA THR A 84 31.40 0.16 -2.20
C THR A 84 31.12 1.45 -1.40
N ASP A 85 31.42 2.62 -1.97
CA ASP A 85 31.12 3.93 -1.36
C ASP A 85 29.70 4.46 -1.64
N TYR A 86 28.95 3.85 -2.57
CA TYR A 86 27.64 4.36 -3.01
C TYR A 86 26.51 3.34 -2.79
N TYR A 87 26.52 2.63 -1.67
CA TYR A 87 25.50 1.63 -1.33
C TYR A 87 24.33 2.20 -0.51
N THR A 88 24.50 3.39 0.09
CA THR A 88 23.51 4.05 0.96
C THR A 88 22.09 4.14 0.37
N PRO A 89 21.88 4.47 -0.93
CA PRO A 89 20.53 4.54 -1.50
C PRO A 89 19.79 3.19 -1.48
N VAL A 90 20.53 2.08 -1.58
CA VAL A 90 19.98 0.73 -1.53
C VAL A 90 19.48 0.39 -0.13
N GLU A 91 20.28 0.71 0.89
CA GLU A 91 19.90 0.49 2.30
C GLU A 91 18.70 1.36 2.70
N LEU A 92 18.70 2.63 2.33
CA LEU A 92 17.58 3.53 2.60
C LEU A 92 16.29 3.07 1.89
N GLY A 93 16.40 2.61 0.65
CA GLY A 93 15.26 2.03 -0.08
C GLY A 93 14.73 0.75 0.57
N ALA A 94 15.62 -0.12 1.05
CA ALA A 94 15.24 -1.33 1.76
C ALA A 94 14.57 -1.02 3.12
N LEU A 95 15.14 -0.09 3.90
CA LEU A 95 14.56 0.36 5.16
C LEU A 95 13.17 0.98 4.97
N TYR A 96 12.99 1.80 3.92
CA TYR A 96 11.67 2.33 3.58
C TYR A 96 10.67 1.21 3.28
N TRP A 97 11.06 0.22 2.48
CA TRP A 97 10.20 -0.91 2.14
C TRP A 97 9.80 -1.72 3.38
N HIS A 98 10.75 -2.02 4.27
CA HIS A 98 10.49 -2.73 5.52
C HIS A 98 9.59 -1.95 6.47
N LEU A 99 9.74 -0.62 6.55
CA LEU A 99 8.87 0.23 7.35
C LEU A 99 7.41 0.15 6.86
N VAL A 100 7.21 0.24 5.54
CA VAL A 100 5.87 0.15 4.94
C VAL A 100 5.25 -1.22 5.25
N ASP A 101 6.00 -2.31 5.09
CA ASP A 101 5.54 -3.67 5.40
C ASP A 101 5.16 -3.83 6.88
N LEU A 102 6.01 -3.32 7.79
CA LEU A 102 5.75 -3.36 9.23
C LEU A 102 4.45 -2.63 9.59
N ILE A 103 4.20 -1.45 9.02
CA ILE A 103 2.94 -0.72 9.25
C ILE A 103 1.73 -1.57 8.81
N TRP A 104 1.83 -2.31 7.71
CA TRP A 104 0.75 -3.17 7.25
C TRP A 104 0.45 -4.32 8.21
N ILE A 105 1.49 -4.92 8.80
CA ILE A 105 1.34 -6.00 9.80
C ILE A 105 0.50 -5.53 10.99
N TYR A 106 0.54 -4.24 11.37
CA TYR A 106 -0.32 -3.67 12.40
C TYR A 106 -1.70 -3.25 11.89
N LEU A 107 -1.79 -2.67 10.69
CA LEU A 107 -3.06 -2.21 10.12
C LEU A 107 -4.01 -3.38 9.81
N PHE A 108 -3.49 -4.51 9.35
CA PHE A 108 -4.30 -5.68 9.01
C PHE A 108 -5.15 -6.20 10.20
N PRO A 109 -4.57 -6.59 11.35
CA PRO A 109 -5.37 -7.05 12.49
C PRO A 109 -6.28 -5.96 13.04
N LEU A 110 -5.83 -4.69 13.07
CA LEU A 110 -6.62 -3.58 13.59
C LEU A 110 -7.91 -3.33 12.79
N LEU A 111 -7.88 -3.52 11.46
CA LEU A 111 -9.01 -3.22 10.59
C LEU A 111 -9.85 -4.45 10.22
N TYR A 112 -9.29 -5.66 10.34
CA TYR A 112 -9.95 -6.90 9.91
C TYR A 112 -10.25 -7.89 11.04
N LEU A 113 -9.56 -7.83 12.18
CA LEU A 113 -9.70 -8.82 13.27
C LEU A 113 -10.25 -8.23 14.58
N VAL A 114 -10.30 -6.90 14.71
CA VAL A 114 -10.89 -6.17 15.85
C VAL A 114 -12.17 -5.47 15.39
#